data_AF-A0A352ULQ1-F1
#
_entry.id   AF-A0A352ULQ1-F1
#
_cell.length_a   1.000
_cell.length_b   1.000
_cell.length_c   1.000
_cell.angle_alpha   90.00
_cell.angle_beta   90.00
_cell.angle_gamma   90.00
#
_symmetry.space_group_name_H-M   'P 1'
#
loop_
_entity.id
_entity.type
_entity.pdbx_description
1 polymer ?
#
loop_
_entity_poly.entity_id
_entity_poly.type
_entity_poly.pdbx_seq_one_letter_code
_entity_poly.pdbx_strand_id
1 'polypeptide(L)'
;MDDGIKLTWGRDVPGELIERWPKDEKGEPVLPAFLASSSQKDMGDAVLIGMLESLGVPCLRRFPHYGGFGKLVLGISAEGVDIFVPETMLEYARALMEGVPEDEEL
;
A
#
# COMPACT_ATOMS: atom_id res chain seq x y z
N MET A 1 5.73 21.35 11.88
CA MET A 1 5.02 20.53 12.87
C MET A 1 4.27 19.48 12.08
N ASP A 2 4.90 18.32 11.89
CA ASP A 2 4.46 17.26 10.98
C ASP A 2 4.32 15.96 11.80
N ASP A 3 3.51 16.05 12.87
CA ASP A 3 3.28 14.97 13.84
C ASP A 3 1.88 14.35 13.70
N GLY A 4 1.11 14.76 12.69
CA GLY A 4 -0.27 14.31 12.47
C GLY A 4 -0.41 12.96 11.76
N ILE A 5 0.62 12.51 11.02
CA ILE A 5 0.53 11.31 10.18
C ILE A 5 0.87 10.04 10.99
N LYS A 6 1.71 10.16 12.03
CA LYS A 6 2.16 9.02 12.84
C LYS A 6 1.05 8.35 13.66
N LEU A 7 0.02 9.09 14.06
CA LEU A 7 -0.90 8.66 15.12
C LEU A 7 -2.19 7.95 14.64
N THR A 8 -2.50 7.94 13.34
CA THR A 8 -3.83 7.46 12.88
C THR A 8 -3.81 6.25 11.96
N TRP A 9 -2.69 5.93 11.31
CA TRP A 9 -2.68 4.84 10.33
C TRP A 9 -2.91 3.47 11.01
N GLY A 10 -2.37 3.26 12.21
CA GLY A 10 -2.57 2.05 13.02
C GLY A 10 -4.01 1.78 13.48
N ARG A 11 -4.91 2.77 13.39
CA ARG A 11 -6.34 2.64 13.73
C ARG A 11 -7.23 2.36 12.51
N ASP A 12 -6.77 2.76 11.33
CA ASP A 12 -7.52 2.66 10.06
C ASP A 12 -7.12 1.42 9.25
N VAL A 13 -6.01 0.78 9.62
CA VAL A 13 -5.55 -0.49 9.08
C VAL A 13 -6.37 -1.68 9.59
N PRO A 14 -6.71 -2.63 8.72
CA PRO A 14 -7.28 -3.91 9.15
C PRO A 14 -6.32 -4.63 10.10
N GLY A 15 -6.85 -5.21 11.17
CA GLY A 15 -6.06 -5.84 12.23
C GLY A 15 -5.07 -6.89 11.70
N GLU A 16 -5.48 -7.70 10.72
CA GLU A 16 -4.62 -8.72 10.10
C GLU A 16 -3.37 -8.12 9.42
N LEU A 17 -3.48 -6.90 8.86
CA LEU A 17 -2.35 -6.22 8.24
C LEU A 17 -1.38 -5.71 9.31
N ILE A 18 -1.88 -5.25 10.46
CA ILE A 18 -1.03 -4.78 11.57
C ILE A 18 -0.25 -5.93 12.22
N GLU A 19 -0.81 -7.14 12.19
CA GLU A 19 -0.14 -8.34 12.69
C GLU A 19 1.02 -8.77 11.78
N ARG A 20 0.86 -8.60 10.46
CA ARG A 20 1.91 -8.90 9.46
C ARG A 20 2.90 -7.74 9.25
N TRP A 21 2.58 -6.54 9.74
CA TRP A 21 3.42 -5.36 9.53
C TRP A 21 4.74 -5.46 10.31
N PRO A 22 5.89 -5.15 9.69
CA PRO A 22 7.16 -5.18 10.41
C PRO A 22 7.18 -4.13 11.52
N LYS A 23 7.81 -4.51 12.64
CA LYS A 23 7.98 -3.66 13.82
C LYS A 23 9.44 -3.27 13.95
N ASP A 24 9.66 -2.04 14.37
CA ASP A 24 10.99 -1.51 14.66
C ASP A 24 11.56 -2.09 15.96
N GLU A 25 12.80 -1.73 16.33
CA GLU A 25 13.52 -2.22 17.51
C GLU A 25 12.77 -1.99 18.83
N LYS A 26 11.85 -1.00 18.84
CA LYS A 26 10.96 -0.70 19.97
C LYS A 26 9.68 -1.55 20.04
N GLY A 27 9.46 -2.44 19.06
CA GLY A 27 8.22 -3.20 18.93
C GLY A 27 7.05 -2.38 18.37
N GLU A 28 7.30 -1.16 17.92
CA GLU A 28 6.31 -0.29 17.28
C GLU A 28 6.24 -0.59 15.78
N PRO A 29 5.05 -0.62 15.16
CA PRO A 29 4.94 -0.88 13.73
C PRO A 29 5.65 0.22 12.92
N VAL A 30 6.48 -0.19 11.94
CA VAL A 30 7.23 0.72 11.06
C VAL A 30 6.27 1.66 10.33
N LEU A 31 6.69 2.90 10.10
CA LEU A 31 5.84 3.90 9.44
C LEU A 31 5.51 3.47 8.00
N PRO A 32 4.26 3.70 7.54
CA PRO A 32 3.90 3.50 6.15
C PRO A 32 4.48 4.62 5.30
N ALA A 33 5.23 4.23 4.28
CA ALA A 33 5.76 5.11 3.24
C ALA A 33 4.97 4.93 1.94
N PHE A 34 4.75 6.04 1.24
CA PHE A 34 4.02 6.04 -0.03
C PHE A 34 4.83 5.35 -1.13
N LEU A 35 4.26 4.31 -1.73
CA LEU A 35 4.87 3.57 -2.83
C LEU A 35 4.38 4.09 -4.18
N ALA A 36 3.07 4.02 -4.42
CA ALA A 36 2.44 4.37 -5.69
C ALA A 36 0.95 4.68 -5.51
N SER A 37 0.41 5.53 -6.39
CA SER A 37 -1.04 5.73 -6.55
C SER A 37 -1.49 5.05 -7.83
N SER A 38 -2.47 4.15 -7.73
CA SER A 38 -2.99 3.42 -8.89
C SER A 38 -4.47 3.74 -9.13
N SER A 39 -4.86 3.91 -10.39
CA SER A 39 -6.27 4.01 -10.74
C SER A 39 -6.84 2.60 -10.81
N GLN A 40 -7.87 2.30 -10.01
CA GLN A 40 -8.53 0.97 -9.99
C GLN A 40 -9.13 0.55 -11.35
N LYS A 41 -9.06 1.39 -12.38
CA LYS A 41 -9.60 1.12 -13.73
C LYS A 41 -8.95 -0.08 -14.41
N ASP A 42 -7.66 -0.33 -14.15
CA ASP A 42 -6.88 -1.32 -14.90
C ASP A 42 -6.46 -2.53 -14.06
N MET A 43 -7.02 -2.69 -12.84
CA MET A 43 -6.61 -3.72 -11.86
C MET A 43 -5.10 -3.74 -11.53
N GLY A 44 -4.33 -2.73 -11.94
CA GLY A 44 -2.88 -2.68 -11.69
C GLY A 44 -2.53 -2.66 -10.21
N ASP A 45 -3.43 -2.15 -9.35
CA ASP A 45 -3.27 -2.23 -7.90
C ASP A 45 -3.31 -3.67 -7.38
N ALA A 46 -4.23 -4.51 -7.89
CA ALA A 46 -4.37 -5.89 -7.46
C ALA A 46 -3.15 -6.74 -7.83
N VAL A 47 -2.60 -6.53 -9.05
CA VAL A 47 -1.39 -7.22 -9.51
C VAL A 47 -0.18 -6.81 -8.66
N LEU A 48 0.03 -5.51 -8.48
CA LEU A 48 1.13 -4.98 -7.67
C LEU A 48 1.07 -5.49 -6.22
N ILE A 49 -0.11 -5.48 -5.61
CA ILE A 49 -0.31 -6.00 -4.25
C ILE A 49 -0.03 -7.49 -4.20
N GLY A 50 -0.54 -8.27 -5.17
CA GLY A 50 -0.29 -9.71 -5.23
C GLY A 50 1.20 -10.04 -5.34
N MET A 51 1.95 -9.28 -6.15
CA MET A 51 3.41 -9.42 -6.27
C MET A 51 4.12 -9.10 -4.95
N LEU A 52 3.80 -7.95 -4.34
CA LEU A 52 4.39 -7.56 -3.06
C LEU A 52 4.07 -8.54 -1.94
N GLU A 53 2.82 -9.03 -1.85
CA GLU A 53 2.43 -10.05 -0.87
C GLU A 53 3.15 -11.38 -1.07
N SER A 54 3.36 -11.81 -2.32
CA SER A 54 4.13 -13.01 -2.66
C SER A 54 5.59 -12.90 -2.20
N LEU A 55 6.14 -11.68 -2.23
CA LEU A 55 7.50 -11.37 -1.78
C LEU A 55 7.57 -11.09 -0.26
N GLY A 56 6.44 -11.22 0.45
CA GLY A 56 6.36 -11.01 1.89
C GLY A 56 6.32 -9.55 2.32
N VAL A 57 6.06 -8.61 1.39
CA VAL A 57 5.97 -7.18 1.67
C VAL A 57 4.51 -6.80 1.96
N PRO A 58 4.17 -6.40 3.20
CA PRO A 58 2.80 -6.00 3.53
C PRO A 58 2.46 -4.64 2.89
N CYS A 59 1.26 -4.56 2.33
CA CYS A 59 0.77 -3.38 1.60
C CYS A 59 -0.46 -2.79 2.26
N LEU A 60 -0.44 -1.49 2.52
CA LEU A 60 -1.58 -0.72 3.01
C LEU A 60 -2.23 0.03 1.85
N ARG A 61 -3.51 -0.25 1.61
CA ARG A 61 -4.35 0.47 0.66
C ARG A 61 -5.09 1.59 1.37
N ARG A 62 -4.94 2.82 0.90
CA ARG A 62 -5.70 3.98 1.36
C ARG A 62 -6.47 4.57 0.20
N PHE A 63 -7.76 4.85 0.40
CA PHE A 63 -8.56 5.53 -0.60
C PHE A 63 -8.65 7.00 -0.19
N PRO A 64 -8.12 7.95 -0.97
CA PRO A 64 -8.19 9.36 -0.63
C PRO A 64 -9.64 9.86 -0.62
N HIS A 65 -9.91 10.89 0.21
CA HIS A 65 -11.19 11.59 0.35
C HIS A 65 -12.43 10.68 0.48
N TYR A 66 -13.29 10.66 -0.54
CA TYR A 66 -14.52 9.86 -0.59
C TYR A 66 -14.31 8.53 -1.31
N GLY A 67 -13.09 8.23 -1.77
CA GLY A 67 -12.78 6.99 -2.48
C GLY A 67 -13.19 5.74 -1.69
N GLY A 68 -13.07 5.75 -0.36
CA GLY A 68 -13.52 4.62 0.48
C GLY A 68 -15.04 4.41 0.42
N PHE A 69 -15.82 5.49 0.45
CA PHE A 69 -17.27 5.44 0.29
C PHE A 69 -17.68 5.10 -1.15
N GLY A 70 -16.98 5.66 -2.14
CA GLY A 70 -17.16 5.36 -3.56
C GLY A 70 -16.94 3.87 -3.86
N LYS A 71 -15.88 3.26 -3.32
CA LYS A 71 -15.66 1.81 -3.42
C LYS A 71 -16.74 0.98 -2.73
N LEU A 72 -17.23 1.43 -1.58
CA LEU A 72 -18.29 0.73 -0.86
C LEU A 72 -19.64 0.78 -1.60
N VAL A 73 -19.96 1.91 -2.23
CA VAL A 73 -21.27 2.14 -2.89
C VAL A 73 -21.27 1.75 -4.37
N LEU A 74 -20.17 1.99 -5.08
CA LEU A 74 -20.05 1.83 -6.54
C LEU A 74 -19.11 0.68 -6.93
N GLY A 75 -18.42 0.06 -5.97
CA GLY A 75 -17.43 -0.99 -6.24
C GLY A 75 -16.06 -0.48 -6.71
N ILE A 76 -15.94 0.79 -7.07
CA ILE A 76 -14.69 1.42 -7.53
C ILE A 76 -14.49 2.81 -6.91
N SER A 77 -13.23 3.17 -6.64
CA SER A 77 -12.87 4.54 -6.26
C SER A 77 -12.55 5.37 -7.50
N ALA A 78 -13.30 6.46 -7.73
CA ALA A 78 -13.01 7.39 -8.82
C ALA A 78 -11.63 8.07 -8.69
N GLU A 79 -11.18 8.26 -7.45
CA GLU A 79 -9.90 8.88 -7.11
C GLU A 79 -8.73 7.87 -7.07
N GLY A 80 -9.00 6.57 -7.30
CA GLY A 80 -7.99 5.52 -7.25
C GLY A 80 -7.68 5.04 -5.83
N VAL A 81 -6.52 4.41 -5.68
CA VAL A 81 -6.01 3.86 -4.43
C VAL A 81 -4.54 4.22 -4.27
N ASP A 82 -4.20 4.73 -3.09
CA ASP A 82 -2.83 4.96 -2.67
C ASP A 82 -2.32 3.71 -1.96
N ILE A 83 -1.17 3.22 -2.41
CA ILE A 83 -0.51 2.03 -1.88
C ILE A 83 0.69 2.49 -1.05
N PHE A 84 0.72 2.04 0.20
CA PHE A 84 1.77 2.29 1.16
C PHE A 84 2.44 0.99 1.56
N VAL A 85 3.73 1.04 1.81
CA VAL A 85 4.56 -0.09 2.30
C VAL A 85 5.31 0.36 3.54
N PRO A 86 5.81 -0.56 4.39
CA PRO A 86 6.66 -0.15 5.50
C PRO A 86 7.92 0.57 4.98
N GLU A 87 8.29 1.68 5.63
CA GLU A 87 9.43 2.54 5.25
C GLU A 87 10.72 1.72 5.05
N THR A 88 10.95 0.72 5.91
CA THR A 88 12.10 -0.18 5.83
C THR A 88 12.13 -1.06 4.57
N MET A 89 10.99 -1.26 3.91
CA MET A 89 10.86 -2.03 2.66
C MET A 89 10.52 -1.14 1.45
N LEU A 90 10.51 0.18 1.61
CA LEU A 90 10.15 1.11 0.53
C LEU A 90 11.11 0.99 -0.66
N GLU A 91 12.42 1.00 -0.40
CA GLU A 91 13.42 0.84 -1.46
C GLU A 91 13.29 -0.51 -2.16
N TYR A 92 13.04 -1.58 -1.40
CA TYR A 92 12.81 -2.91 -1.95
C TYR A 92 11.57 -2.95 -2.85
N ALA A 93 10.44 -2.42 -2.38
CA ALA A 93 9.21 -2.34 -3.15
C ALA A 93 9.35 -1.45 -4.41
N ARG A 94 10.13 -0.37 -4.36
CA ARG A 94 10.45 0.46 -5.53
C ARG A 94 11.30 -0.29 -6.54
N ALA A 95 12.36 -0.96 -6.09
CA ALA A 95 13.22 -1.77 -6.95
C ALA A 95 12.42 -2.90 -7.62
N LEU A 96 11.42 -3.46 -6.95
CA LEU A 96 10.51 -4.45 -7.55
C LEU A 96 9.62 -3.85 -8.63
N MET A 97 9.05 -2.66 -8.42
CA MET A 97 8.27 -1.98 -9.47
C MET A 97 9.12 -1.58 -10.68
N GLU A 98 10.36 -1.15 -10.45
CA GLU A 98 11.30 -0.78 -11.52
C GLU A 98 11.90 -2.00 -12.22
N GLY A 99 12.01 -3.11 -11.50
CA GLY A 99 12.60 -4.37 -11.94
C GLY A 99 11.59 -5.42 -12.38
N VAL A 100 10.29 -5.12 -12.50
CA VAL A 100 9.41 -5.95 -13.32
C VAL A 100 9.87 -5.72 -14.75
N PRO A 101 10.57 -6.66 -15.41
CA PRO A 101 10.72 -6.54 -16.85
C PRO A 101 9.31 -6.45 -17.40
N GLU A 102 9.01 -5.43 -18.21
CA GLU A 102 7.97 -5.60 -19.20
C GLU A 102 8.31 -6.93 -19.86
N ASP A 103 7.46 -7.95 -19.62
CA ASP A 103 7.60 -9.24 -20.28
C ASP A 103 7.45 -8.90 -21.77
N GLU A 104 8.60 -8.65 -22.40
CA GLU A 104 8.73 -8.45 -23.82
C GLU A 104 8.41 -9.82 -24.43
N GLU A 105 7.11 -10.07 -24.59
CA GLU A 105 6.62 -11.04 -25.55
C GLU A 105 7.12 -10.61 -26.93
N LEU A 106 8.26 -11.15 -27.36
CA LEU A 106 8.66 -11.22 -28.77
C LEU A 106 9.24 -12.58 -29.14
#